data_AF-A0A8X6V3N6-F1
#
_entry.id   AF-A0A8X6V3N6-F1
#
_cell.length_a   1.000
_cell.length_b   1.000
_cell.length_c   1.000
_cell.angle_alpha   90.00
_cell.angle_beta   90.00
_cell.angle_gamma   90.00
#
_symmetry.space_group_name_H-M   'P 1'
#
loop_
_entity.id
_entity.type
_entity.pdbx_description
1 polymer ?
#
loop_
_entity_poly.entity_id
_entity_poly.type
_entity_poly.pdbx_seq_one_letter_code
_entity_poly.pdbx_strand_id
1 'polypeptide(L)' 'MSTMSQRSHLTKSEAWSVVGRIWKSFLKTGSAGQRTGQGRRRATTSNEDRYLVLTARRHRNMKATLLQQHLRYATGTTV' A
#
# COMPACT_ATOMS: atom_id res chain seq x y z
N MET A 1 50.73 19.47 -29.27
CA MET A 1 49.29 19.33 -29.53
C MET A 1 48.84 17.95 -29.08
N SER A 2 48.07 17.85 -27.99
CA SER A 2 47.02 16.84 -27.74
C SER A 2 46.51 16.99 -26.31
N THR A 3 45.37 17.66 -26.16
CA THR A 3 44.58 17.69 -24.92
C THR A 3 43.65 16.50 -24.93
N MET A 4 43.95 15.48 -24.10
CA MET A 4 43.08 14.33 -23.95
C MET A 4 41.90 14.72 -23.04
N SER A 5 40.85 15.23 -23.68
CA SER A 5 39.55 15.51 -23.08
C SER A 5 38.87 14.18 -22.73
N GLN A 6 39.09 13.71 -21.51
CA GLN A 6 38.36 12.56 -20.95
C GLN A 6 36.98 13.03 -20.45
N ARG A 7 36.11 13.32 -21.42
CA ARG A 7 34.66 13.35 -21.20
C ARG A 7 34.14 11.91 -21.17
N SER A 8 33.13 11.73 -20.33
CA SER A 8 32.11 10.67 -20.35
C SER A 8 32.53 9.25 -19.98
N HIS A 9 32.74 8.99 -18.69
CA HIS A 9 32.28 7.73 -18.10
C HIS A 9 31.83 7.99 -16.66
N LEU A 10 30.51 8.03 -16.46
CA LEU A 10 29.75 7.58 -15.28
C LEU A 10 28.39 8.29 -15.28
N THR A 11 27.58 7.93 -16.27
CA THR A 11 26.14 8.02 -16.14
C THR A 11 25.74 7.19 -14.93
N LYS A 12 24.96 7.81 -14.03
CA LYS A 12 24.12 7.16 -13.03
C LYS A 12 24.87 6.19 -12.09
N SER A 13 25.18 6.70 -10.90
CA SER A 13 25.12 5.91 -9.67
C SER A 13 23.68 5.38 -9.50
N GLU A 14 23.36 4.33 -10.25
CA GLU A 14 22.03 3.80 -10.39
C GLU A 14 21.68 2.97 -9.16
N ALA A 15 21.35 3.65 -8.06
CA ALA A 15 20.40 3.15 -7.05
C ALA A 15 20.80 1.88 -6.25
N TRP A 16 22.09 1.63 -6.00
CA TRP A 16 22.49 0.52 -5.12
C TRP A 16 22.21 0.80 -3.64
N SER A 17 22.19 2.08 -3.24
CA SER A 17 21.86 2.48 -1.88
C SER A 17 20.37 2.79 -1.70
N VAL A 18 19.88 2.56 -0.49
CA VAL A 18 18.53 2.99 -0.06
C VAL A 18 18.36 4.50 -0.31
N VAL A 19 19.40 5.29 -0.06
CA VAL A 19 19.45 6.74 -0.28
C VAL A 19 19.23 7.11 -1.75
N GLY A 20 19.91 6.43 -2.69
CA GLY A 20 19.75 6.68 -4.12
C GLY A 20 18.35 6.35 -4.64
N ARG A 21 17.71 5.32 -4.07
CA ARG A 21 16.32 4.95 -4.40
C ARG A 21 15.32 5.99 -3.90
N ILE A 22 15.50 6.49 -2.68
CA ILE A 22 14.64 7.54 -2.10
C ILE A 22 14.78 8.85 -2.89
N TRP A 23 16.01 9.25 -3.20
CA TRP A 23 16.28 10.46 -3.98
C TRP A 23 15.64 10.41 -5.38
N LYS A 24 15.77 9.27 -6.08
CA LYS A 24 15.11 9.07 -7.38
C LYS A 24 13.57 9.11 -7.26
N SER A 25 13.00 8.58 -6.18
CA SER A 25 11.56 8.65 -5.92
C SER A 25 11.11 10.08 -5.65
N PHE A 26 11.87 10.84 -4.88
CA PHE A 26 11.60 12.23 -4.57
C PHE A 26 11.57 13.09 -5.84
N LEU A 27 12.58 12.96 -6.71
CA LEU A 27 12.61 13.69 -7.98
C LEU A 27 11.44 13.35 -8.91
N LYS A 28 10.90 12.13 -8.83
CA LYS A 28 9.77 11.68 -9.66
C LYS A 28 8.41 12.12 -9.11
N THR A 29 8.24 12.13 -7.80
CA THR A 29 6.93 12.30 -7.14
C THR A 29 6.80 13.64 -6.40
N GLY A 30 7.88 14.42 -6.28
CA GLY A 30 7.90 15.67 -5.52
C GLY A 30 7.79 15.49 -3.99
N SER A 31 7.81 14.24 -3.53
CA SER A 31 7.59 13.86 -2.14
C SER A 31 8.45 12.64 -1.80
N ALA A 32 9.15 12.73 -0.66
CA ALA A 32 9.95 11.63 -0.11
C ALA A 32 9.11 10.81 0.87
N GLY A 33 7.78 10.95 0.78
CA GLY A 33 6.83 10.24 1.62
C GLY A 33 6.99 8.73 1.50
N GLN A 34 6.65 8.04 2.58
CA GLN A 34 6.40 6.60 2.56
C GLN A 34 5.56 6.25 1.32
N ARG A 35 6.00 5.25 0.55
CA ARG A 35 5.10 4.62 -0.42
C ARG A 35 3.90 4.16 0.38
N THR A 36 2.74 4.78 0.16
CA THR A 36 1.48 4.28 0.72
C THR A 36 1.37 2.84 0.26
N GLY A 37 1.48 1.93 1.22
CA GLY A 37 1.93 0.57 0.96
C GLY A 37 1.12 -0.08 -0.14
N GLN A 38 1.80 -0.86 -0.98
CA GLN A 38 1.20 -1.93 -1.77
C GLN A 38 0.71 -3.02 -0.81
N GLY A 39 -0.24 -2.66 0.06
CA GLY A 39 -0.94 -3.59 0.94
C GLY A 39 -2.14 -4.14 0.21
N ARG A 40 -2.61 -5.33 0.64
CA ARG A 40 -3.85 -5.91 0.16
C ARG A 40 -4.96 -4.85 0.27
N ARG A 41 -5.61 -4.55 -0.86
CA ARG A 41 -6.78 -3.66 -0.88
C ARG A 41 -7.79 -4.21 0.12
N ARG A 42 -8.16 -3.39 1.10
CA ARG A 42 -9.09 -3.81 2.14
C ARG A 42 -10.43 -4.14 1.47
N ALA A 43 -10.90 -5.36 1.69
CA ALA A 43 -12.20 -5.81 1.20
C ALA A 43 -13.34 -5.20 2.01
N THR A 44 -13.08 -4.89 3.27
CA THR A 44 -14.02 -4.29 4.22
C THR A 44 -13.63 -2.86 4.58
N THR A 45 -14.64 -2.04 4.86
CA THR A 45 -14.45 -0.68 5.39
C THR A 45 -14.23 -0.72 6.91
N SER A 46 -13.71 0.38 7.48
CA SER A 46 -13.50 0.48 8.93
C SER A 46 -14.79 0.28 9.76
N ASN A 47 -15.93 0.74 9.23
CA ASN A 47 -17.23 0.58 9.89
C ASN A 47 -17.73 -0.87 9.81
N GLU A 48 -17.53 -1.53 8.66
CA GLU A 48 -17.84 -2.95 8.48
C GLU A 48 -17.00 -3.81 9.44
N ASP A 49 -15.69 -3.57 9.53
CA ASP A 49 -14.82 -4.28 10.48
C ASP A 49 -15.28 -4.11 11.93
N ARG A 50 -15.67 -2.89 12.32
CA ARG A 50 -16.20 -2.63 13.66
C ARG A 50 -17.50 -3.39 13.91
N TYR A 51 -18.40 -3.43 12.92
CA TYR A 51 -19.62 -4.22 13.00
C TYR A 51 -19.34 -5.72 13.14
N LEU A 52 -18.41 -6.25 12.35
CA LEU A 52 -18.01 -7.67 12.38
C LEU A 52 -17.46 -8.05 13.75
N VAL A 53 -16.57 -7.24 14.32
CA VAL A 53 -15.98 -7.49 15.66
C VAL A 53 -17.06 -7.49 16.74
N LEU A 54 -17.96 -6.51 16.74
CA LEU A 54 -19.03 -6.42 17.74
C LEU A 54 -20.02 -7.58 17.63
N THR A 55 -20.41 -7.93 16.41
CA THR A 55 -21.38 -8.99 16.14
C THR A 55 -20.80 -10.36 16.46
N ALA A 56 -19.54 -10.63 16.10
CA ALA A 56 -18.85 -11.87 16.43
C ALA A 56 -18.63 -12.03 17.95
N ARG A 57 -18.36 -10.92 18.67
CA ARG A 57 -18.28 -10.94 20.14
C ARG A 57 -19.61 -11.29 20.80
N ARG A 58 -20.72 -10.76 20.27
CA ARG A 58 -22.08 -11.03 20.79
C ARG A 58 -22.56 -12.44 20.44
N HIS A 59 -22.26 -12.90 19.23
CA HIS A 59 -22.70 -14.20 18.71
C HIS A 59 -21.52 -15.11 18.42
N ARG A 60 -20.83 -15.57 19.48
CA ARG A 60 -19.58 -16.33 19.37
C ARG A 60 -19.68 -17.62 18.53
N ASN A 61 -20.89 -18.18 18.42
CA ASN A 61 -21.16 -19.41 17.66
C ASN A 61 -21.74 -19.15 16.26
N MET A 62 -21.84 -17.89 15.84
CA MET A 62 -22.37 -17.53 14.53
C MET A 62 -21.38 -17.91 13.42
N LYS A 63 -21.90 -18.53 12.36
CA LYS A 63 -21.09 -18.90 11.21
C LYS A 63 -20.65 -17.65 10.44
N ALA A 64 -19.41 -17.67 9.94
CA ALA A 64 -18.87 -16.57 9.15
C ALA A 64 -19.71 -16.27 7.89
N THR A 65 -20.33 -17.28 7.28
CA THR A 65 -21.24 -17.11 6.13
C THR A 65 -22.49 -16.33 6.49
N LEU A 66 -23.09 -16.62 7.65
CA LEU A 66 -24.23 -15.86 8.17
C LEU A 66 -23.81 -14.42 8.49
N LEU A 67 -22.62 -14.24 9.06
CA LEU A 67 -22.07 -12.91 9.37
C LEU A 67 -21.86 -12.08 8.09
N GLN A 68 -21.34 -12.70 7.03
CA GLN A 68 -21.15 -12.09 5.72
C GLN A 68 -22.49 -11.73 5.06
N GLN A 69 -23.49 -12.62 5.17
CA GLN A 69 -24.82 -12.36 4.64
C GLN A 69 -25.50 -11.19 5.37
N HIS A 70 -25.35 -11.13 6.70
CA HIS A 70 -25.89 -10.04 7.52
C HIS A 70 -25.22 -8.70 7.18
N LEU A 71 -23.90 -8.70 6.98
CA LEU A 71 -23.15 -7.53 6.51
C LEU A 71 -23.68 -7.04 5.16
N ARG A 72 -23.86 -7.96 4.20
CA ARG A 72 -24.40 -7.65 2.87
C ARG A 72 -25.79 -7.03 2.94
N TYR A 73 -26.69 -7.57 3.77
CA TYR A 73 -28.03 -6.98 3.94
C TYR A 73 -27.99 -5.61 4.62
N ALA A 74 -27.13 -5.41 5.61
CA ALA A 74 -27.05 -4.16 6.36
C ALA A 74 -26.42 -3.02 5.54
N THR A 75 -25.49 -3.34 4.64
CA THR A 75 -24.68 -2.33 3.95
C THR A 75 -24.97 -2.22 2.46
N GLY A 76 -25.65 -3.22 1.86
CA GLY A 76 -25.91 -3.25 0.42
C GLY A 76 -24.64 -3.41 -0.44
N THR A 77 -23.49 -3.62 0.19
CA THR A 77 -22.19 -3.77 -0.46
C THR A 77 -21.85 -5.24 -0.61
N THR A 78 -21.62 -5.66 -1.85
CA THR A 78 -21.16 -7.00 -2.18
C THR A 78 -19.66 -7.08 -1.90
N VAL A 79 -19.28 -7.54 -0.71
CA VAL A 79 -17.90 -8.00 -0.41
C VAL A 79 -17.59 -9.25 -1.22
#